data_AF-A0A1T4Z1M4-F1
#
_entry.id   AF-A0A1T4Z1M4-F1
#
_cell.length_a   1.000
_cell.length_b   1.000
_cell.length_c   1.000
_cell.angle_alpha   90.00
_cell.angle_beta   90.00
_cell.angle_gamma   90.00
#
_symmetry.space_group_name_H-M   'P 1'
#
loop_
_entity.id
_entity.type
_entity.pdbx_description
1 polymer ?
#
loop_
_entity_poly.entity_id
_entity_poly.type
_entity_poly.pdbx_seq_one_letter_code
_entity_poly.pdbx_strand_id
1 'polypeptide(L)'
;MKLLHLHLHDRYRSLPAGFRVEFLQEAEKPRCFEFAPFCLAGLNGSGKSNLLEALAAIFYHIEVMHLTFRPDNFTAEENPDGFDSRKGEPDAYELEYYCQDDNLRNTWDNFRWDDTSWDEQPVVHIRLTKKVGTAPVMQWLNRHEFDAENKPLELTSLEAKRYLPRYILGYSSGHNEVLSLPFRKMRCIHFDEYRHYLRKSLPYSKPEGRMLFMDESYSQVILLCHFLFPSSAVQQVFLKKVGLVGIRRFRFVIRRAEKVKSEAGEIELTSRLSGKQDAEGKLQARLLDKLIQCATCHYEDYRYEADEDAYDLYLDYLMDEAGEMRKAFRYHFGEGAENASEELVMAKSALNLFEALHVLLTLNGYQTSDEVKKDLYESHSLYSAETLPTPASHDRIFRIKDFELVKKGVNGQLYGKALSDGEHQLLHTSASACSSAMNPLYSSWMSRKRI
;
A
#
# COMPACT_ATOMS: atom_id res chain seq x y z
N MET A 1 -9.53 4.17 9.23
CA MET A 1 -8.77 4.49 10.46
C MET A 1 -8.64 6.00 10.59
N LYS A 2 -8.77 6.56 11.79
CA LYS A 2 -8.62 7.99 12.08
C LYS A 2 -7.76 8.17 13.33
N LEU A 3 -6.62 8.84 13.21
CA LEU A 3 -5.75 9.16 14.34
C LEU A 3 -6.46 10.13 15.29
N LEU A 4 -6.28 9.93 16.60
CA LEU A 4 -6.84 10.77 17.66
C LEU A 4 -5.76 11.61 18.31
N HIS A 5 -4.78 10.96 18.92
CA HIS A 5 -3.65 11.64 19.51
C HIS A 5 -2.38 10.80 19.47
N LEU A 6 -1.25 11.49 19.53
CA LEU A 6 0.07 10.92 19.80
C LEU A 6 0.68 11.66 20.99
N HIS A 7 1.16 10.89 21.97
CA HIS A 7 1.94 11.39 23.10
C HIS A 7 3.26 10.64 23.16
N LEU A 8 4.38 11.37 23.01
CA LEU A 8 5.71 10.81 23.15
C LEU A 8 6.18 11.03 24.58
N HIS A 9 6.43 9.93 25.31
CA HIS A 9 6.93 9.98 26.68
C HIS A 9 8.46 10.11 26.74
N ASP A 10 9.14 9.79 25.64
CA ASP A 10 10.58 9.97 25.48
C ASP A 10 10.88 10.94 24.33
N ARG A 11 12.09 11.47 24.31
CA ARG A 11 12.59 12.34 23.25
C ARG A 11 12.69 11.55 21.95
N TYR A 12 12.08 12.06 20.88
CA TYR A 12 12.29 11.55 19.53
C TYR A 12 12.90 12.64 18.66
N ARG A 13 14.21 12.57 18.46
CA ARG A 13 14.98 13.56 17.66
C ARG A 13 14.78 14.98 18.20
N SER A 14 14.19 15.87 17.38
CA SER A 14 13.86 17.24 17.78
C SER A 14 12.56 17.35 18.59
N LEU A 15 11.74 16.30 18.66
CA LEU A 15 10.52 16.28 19.47
C LEU A 15 10.90 15.99 20.92
N PRO A 16 10.56 16.89 21.88
CA PRO A 16 10.92 16.71 23.28
C PRO A 16 10.11 15.58 23.93
N ALA A 17 10.62 15.05 25.05
CA ALA A 17 9.82 14.18 25.91
C ALA A 17 8.58 14.93 26.42
N GLY A 18 7.42 14.27 26.42
CA GLY A 18 6.12 14.86 26.71
C GLY A 18 5.45 15.56 25.52
N PHE A 19 6.02 15.47 24.31
CA PHE A 19 5.39 16.03 23.10
C PHE A 19 4.02 15.39 22.85
N ARG A 20 3.01 16.22 22.59
CA ARG A 20 1.62 15.80 22.34
C ARG A 20 1.05 16.46 21.10
N VAL A 21 0.30 15.69 20.31
CA VAL A 21 -0.48 16.19 19.18
C VAL A 21 -1.86 15.54 19.21
N GLU A 22 -2.87 16.38 19.12
CA GLU A 22 -4.27 15.99 18.90
C GLU A 22 -4.56 16.13 17.39
N PHE A 23 -4.96 15.03 16.76
CA PHE A 23 -5.30 14.95 15.33
C PHE A 23 -6.80 15.15 15.07
N LEU A 24 -7.65 14.87 16.06
CA LEU A 24 -9.10 15.00 15.96
C LEU A 24 -9.61 15.82 17.14
N GLN A 25 -10.34 16.90 16.86
CA GLN A 25 -11.00 17.67 17.92
C GLN A 25 -12.33 17.03 18.32
N GLU A 26 -12.77 17.26 19.56
CA GLU A 26 -14.02 16.69 20.10
C GLU A 26 -15.23 17.01 19.21
N ALA A 27 -15.29 18.25 18.69
CA ALA A 27 -16.35 18.71 17.80
C ALA A 27 -16.39 17.98 16.44
N GLU A 28 -15.30 17.33 16.04
CA GLU A 28 -15.16 16.62 14.77
C GLU A 28 -15.48 15.13 14.90
N LYS A 29 -15.63 14.59 16.12
CA LYS A 29 -15.95 13.17 16.37
C LYS A 29 -17.15 12.65 15.58
N PRO A 30 -18.29 13.37 15.46
CA PRO A 30 -19.44 12.90 14.69
C PRO A 30 -19.15 12.68 13.21
N ARG A 31 -18.08 13.30 12.68
CA ARG A 31 -17.68 13.24 11.26
C ARG A 31 -16.26 12.67 11.12
N CYS A 32 -15.80 11.89 12.10
CA CYS A 32 -14.39 11.50 12.21
C CYS A 32 -13.87 10.66 11.02
N PHE A 33 -14.75 9.91 10.35
CA PHE A 33 -14.42 9.12 9.16
C PHE A 33 -14.62 9.86 7.84
N GLU A 34 -15.08 11.11 7.87
CA GLU A 34 -14.99 11.96 6.68
C GLU A 34 -13.54 12.32 6.38
N PHE A 35 -13.23 12.59 5.11
CA PHE A 35 -11.89 13.02 4.71
C PHE A 35 -11.61 14.41 5.26
N ALA A 36 -10.84 14.45 6.33
CA ALA A 36 -10.35 15.66 6.96
C ALA A 36 -8.82 15.60 6.98
N PRO A 37 -8.14 16.16 5.95
CA PRO A 37 -6.69 16.16 5.88
C PRO A 37 -6.10 16.99 7.02
N PHE A 38 -5.07 16.45 7.68
CA PHE A 38 -4.36 17.14 8.74
C PHE A 38 -3.13 17.85 8.16
N CYS A 39 -3.05 19.17 8.32
CA CYS A 39 -1.96 19.98 7.77
C CYS A 39 -0.95 20.36 8.85
N LEU A 40 0.32 19.98 8.64
CA LEU A 40 1.44 20.39 9.49
C LEU A 40 2.15 21.60 8.87
N ALA A 41 1.98 22.77 9.47
CA ALA A 41 2.64 24.01 9.05
C ALA A 41 3.61 24.52 10.13
N GLY A 42 4.71 25.15 9.72
CA GLY A 42 5.71 25.71 10.63
C GLY A 42 7.06 25.95 9.96
N LEU A 43 7.97 26.65 10.65
CA LEU A 43 9.31 26.97 10.15
C LEU A 43 10.14 25.71 9.85
N ASN A 44 11.14 25.82 8.96
CA ASN A 44 12.07 24.73 8.71
C ASN A 44 12.80 24.34 10.01
N GLY A 45 12.96 23.03 10.25
CA GLY A 45 13.55 22.51 11.49
C GLY A 45 12.59 22.41 12.68
N SER A 46 11.30 22.79 12.55
CA SER A 46 10.32 22.74 13.65
C SER A 46 9.88 21.32 14.06
N GLY A 47 10.44 20.25 13.47
CA GLY A 47 10.09 18.87 13.80
C GLY A 47 8.89 18.26 13.05
N LYS A 48 8.36 18.92 12.01
CA LYS A 48 7.23 18.39 11.21
C LYS A 48 7.53 17.00 10.63
N SER A 49 8.69 16.82 10.02
CA SER A 49 9.12 15.53 9.47
C SER A 49 9.31 14.49 10.56
N ASN A 50 9.89 14.90 11.71
CA ASN A 50 10.10 14.00 12.85
C ASN A 50 8.78 13.41 13.40
N LEU A 51 7.66 14.14 13.32
CA LEU A 51 6.35 13.60 13.68
C LEU A 51 5.90 12.50 12.71
N LEU A 52 6.05 12.72 11.40
CA LEU A 52 5.71 11.71 10.38
C LEU A 52 6.63 10.49 10.48
N GLU A 53 7.91 10.71 10.77
CA GLU A 53 8.91 9.66 11.00
C GLU A 53 8.60 8.84 12.25
N ALA A 54 8.18 9.48 13.35
CA ALA A 54 7.74 8.79 14.56
C ALA A 54 6.54 7.88 14.27
N LEU A 55 5.52 8.38 13.56
CA LEU A 55 4.37 7.59 13.16
C LEU A 55 4.78 6.41 12.27
N ALA A 56 5.63 6.64 11.26
CA ALA A 56 6.12 5.58 10.38
C ALA A 56 6.90 4.50 11.15
N ALA A 57 7.75 4.91 12.10
CA ALA A 57 8.52 4.00 12.93
C ALA A 57 7.63 3.18 13.89
N ILE A 58 6.64 3.83 14.54
CA ILE A 58 5.66 3.15 15.40
C ILE A 58 4.91 2.07 14.61
N PHE A 59 4.37 2.43 13.45
CA PHE A 59 3.62 1.45 12.65
C PHE A 59 4.51 0.36 12.07
N TYR A 60 5.73 0.68 11.64
CA TYR A 60 6.69 -0.34 11.18
C TYR A 60 7.01 -1.34 12.29
N HIS A 61 7.28 -0.86 13.50
CA HIS A 61 7.57 -1.71 14.65
C HIS A 61 6.42 -2.68 14.92
N ILE A 62 5.19 -2.17 14.95
CA ILE A 62 3.99 -3.00 15.20
C ILE A 62 3.74 -3.97 14.05
N GLU A 63 3.87 -3.51 12.80
CA GLU A 63 3.69 -4.35 11.61
C GLU A 63 4.62 -5.58 11.67
N VAL A 64 5.92 -5.34 11.88
CA VAL A 64 6.96 -6.37 11.95
C VAL A 64 6.74 -7.35 13.09
N MET A 65 6.28 -6.89 14.26
CA MET A 65 5.93 -7.77 15.37
C MET A 65 4.88 -8.79 14.99
N HIS A 66 3.93 -8.39 14.14
CA HIS A 66 2.80 -9.23 13.80
C HIS A 66 3.04 -10.05 12.53
N LEU A 67 3.95 -9.70 11.63
CA LEU A 67 4.20 -10.46 10.38
C LEU A 67 4.30 -11.98 10.62
N THR A 68 3.63 -12.74 9.76
CA THR A 68 3.68 -14.20 9.71
C THR A 68 4.99 -14.66 9.07
N PHE A 69 5.38 -14.00 7.98
CA PHE A 69 6.70 -14.20 7.38
C PHE A 69 7.70 -13.19 7.95
N ARG A 70 8.86 -13.68 8.36
CA ARG A 70 10.02 -12.85 8.71
C ARG A 70 11.23 -13.34 7.92
N PRO A 71 12.11 -12.44 7.43
CA PRO A 71 13.36 -12.84 6.79
C PRO A 71 14.24 -13.69 7.73
N ASP A 72 15.16 -14.45 7.14
CA ASP A 72 16.11 -15.26 7.92
C ASP A 72 17.04 -14.35 8.76
N ASN A 73 17.33 -14.74 10.01
CA ASN A 73 18.15 -13.97 10.96
C ASN A 73 17.62 -12.56 11.28
N PHE A 74 16.31 -12.37 11.11
CA PHE A 74 15.68 -11.07 11.29
C PHE A 74 15.41 -10.76 12.76
N THR A 75 15.20 -11.76 13.60
CA THR A 75 14.81 -11.57 15.01
C THR A 75 15.99 -11.60 15.96
N ALA A 76 15.85 -10.95 17.12
CA ALA A 76 16.83 -10.97 18.22
C ALA A 76 17.15 -12.40 18.74
N GLU A 77 16.24 -13.36 18.53
CA GLU A 77 16.41 -14.76 18.92
C GLU A 77 17.40 -15.50 18.00
N GLU A 78 17.39 -15.16 16.71
CA GLU A 78 18.26 -15.75 15.69
C GLU A 78 19.57 -14.97 15.55
N ASN A 79 19.52 -13.66 15.80
CA ASN A 79 20.60 -12.72 15.59
C ASN A 79 20.56 -11.64 16.69
N PRO A 80 21.56 -11.51 17.57
CA PRO A 80 21.53 -10.56 18.69
C PRO A 80 21.30 -9.09 18.29
N ASP A 81 21.68 -8.71 17.07
CA ASP A 81 21.51 -7.37 16.50
C ASP A 81 20.22 -7.23 15.65
N GLY A 82 19.44 -8.31 15.56
CA GLY A 82 18.16 -8.35 14.87
C GLY A 82 17.04 -7.61 15.61
N PHE A 83 15.84 -7.66 15.01
CA PHE A 83 14.64 -7.02 15.53
C PHE A 83 14.26 -7.57 16.92
N ASP A 84 14.22 -6.67 17.91
CA ASP A 84 13.72 -6.92 19.26
C ASP A 84 12.47 -6.09 19.49
N SER A 85 11.33 -6.74 19.76
CA SER A 85 10.07 -6.04 20.00
C SER A 85 10.13 -5.06 21.17
N ARG A 86 11.07 -5.25 22.11
CA ARG A 86 11.28 -4.38 23.27
C ARG A 86 12.08 -3.12 22.94
N LYS A 87 12.88 -3.12 21.87
CA LYS A 87 13.72 -1.99 21.45
C LYS A 87 13.07 -1.26 20.27
N GLY A 88 12.72 0.01 20.43
CA GLY A 88 12.17 0.80 19.33
C GLY A 88 12.52 2.27 19.45
N GLU A 89 12.42 3.00 18.34
CA GLU A 89 12.55 4.45 18.32
C GLU A 89 11.33 5.04 17.61
N PRO A 90 10.38 5.68 18.32
CA PRO A 90 10.41 6.04 19.75
C PRO A 90 10.25 4.84 20.71
N ASP A 91 10.91 4.89 21.88
CA ASP A 91 10.87 3.79 22.86
C ASP A 91 9.74 3.93 23.91
N ALA A 92 9.11 5.10 24.00
CA ALA A 92 7.97 5.32 24.88
C ALA A 92 6.93 6.27 24.26
N TYR A 93 5.72 5.76 24.04
CA TYR A 93 4.64 6.51 23.42
C TYR A 93 3.25 5.95 23.76
N GLU A 94 2.25 6.80 23.57
CA GLU A 94 0.84 6.44 23.49
C GLU A 94 0.28 6.98 22.16
N LEU A 95 -0.35 6.11 21.37
CA LEU A 95 -0.98 6.46 20.11
C LEU A 95 -2.41 5.91 20.11
N GLU A 96 -3.39 6.78 19.88
CA GLU A 96 -4.78 6.39 19.80
C GLU A 96 -5.38 6.66 18.43
N TYR A 97 -6.29 5.78 18.02
CA TYR A 97 -7.02 5.91 16.78
C TYR A 97 -8.37 5.20 16.82
N TYR A 98 -9.28 5.65 15.95
CA TYR A 98 -10.52 4.95 15.63
C TYR A 98 -10.37 4.12 14.36
N CYS A 99 -10.98 2.95 14.32
CA CYS A 99 -11.17 2.16 13.10
C CYS A 99 -12.60 1.61 13.01
N GLN A 100 -13.03 1.31 11.79
CA GLN A 100 -14.32 0.67 11.52
C GLN A 100 -14.09 -0.82 11.34
N ASP A 101 -15.07 -1.62 11.76
CA ASP A 101 -15.06 -3.08 11.57
C ASP A 101 -16.44 -3.53 11.09
N ASP A 102 -16.53 -3.82 9.80
CA ASP A 102 -17.80 -4.18 9.15
C ASP A 102 -18.45 -5.43 9.75
N ASN A 103 -17.66 -6.34 10.33
CA ASN A 103 -18.20 -7.55 10.94
C ASN A 103 -18.90 -7.27 12.27
N LEU A 104 -18.60 -6.15 12.93
CA LEU A 104 -19.30 -5.75 14.16
C LEU A 104 -20.71 -5.26 13.87
N ARG A 105 -21.06 -4.96 12.61
CA ARG A 105 -22.40 -4.54 12.23
C ARG A 105 -23.45 -5.62 12.51
N ASN A 106 -23.12 -6.87 12.20
CA ASN A 106 -24.03 -8.00 12.44
C ASN A 106 -24.26 -8.29 13.93
N THR A 107 -23.30 -7.97 14.80
CA THR A 107 -23.46 -8.08 16.26
C THR A 107 -24.15 -6.85 16.87
N TRP A 108 -23.91 -5.66 16.31
CA TRP A 108 -24.51 -4.39 16.75
C TRP A 108 -26.02 -4.32 16.48
N ASP A 109 -26.47 -4.83 15.32
CA ASP A 109 -27.90 -4.88 14.95
C ASP A 109 -28.73 -5.76 15.91
N ASN A 110 -28.10 -6.70 16.63
CA ASN A 110 -28.78 -7.54 17.62
C ASN A 110 -28.91 -6.89 19.01
N PHE A 111 -28.20 -5.78 19.28
CA PHE A 111 -28.11 -5.17 20.62
C PHE A 111 -28.89 -3.86 20.79
N ARG A 112 -29.30 -3.18 19.71
CA ARG A 112 -30.13 -1.96 19.75
C ARG A 112 -31.46 -2.17 19.00
N TRP A 113 -32.55 -2.32 19.74
CA TRP A 113 -33.94 -2.22 19.24
C TRP A 113 -34.44 -0.76 19.26
N ASP A 114 -33.61 0.24 18.94
CA ASP A 114 -34.06 1.63 18.86
C ASP A 114 -33.79 2.20 17.47
N ASP A 115 -34.88 2.42 16.75
CA ASP A 115 -35.01 2.77 15.33
C ASP A 115 -34.66 4.24 15.01
N THR A 116 -33.64 4.82 15.68
CA THR A 116 -33.36 6.26 15.58
C THR A 116 -31.92 6.68 15.24
N SER A 117 -31.01 5.77 14.85
CA SER A 117 -29.69 6.21 14.35
C SER A 117 -29.09 5.27 13.29
N TRP A 118 -29.51 5.46 12.04
CA TRP A 118 -28.86 4.84 10.86
C TRP A 118 -27.44 5.38 10.59
N ASP A 119 -26.89 6.25 11.45
CA ASP A 119 -25.65 7.01 11.23
C ASP A 119 -24.44 6.60 12.11
N GLU A 120 -24.61 5.75 13.14
CA GLU A 120 -23.52 5.35 14.04
C GLU A 120 -23.00 3.94 13.70
N GLN A 121 -22.13 3.83 12.68
CA GLN A 121 -21.38 2.59 12.49
C GLN A 121 -20.53 2.28 13.73
N PRO A 122 -20.41 1.01 14.16
CA PRO A 122 -19.62 0.64 15.33
C PRO A 122 -18.16 1.10 15.15
N VAL A 123 -17.69 1.95 16.07
CA VAL A 123 -16.34 2.51 16.05
C VAL A 123 -15.48 1.80 17.08
N VAL A 124 -14.38 1.20 16.62
CA VAL A 124 -13.40 0.55 17.49
C VAL A 124 -12.35 1.59 17.92
N HIS A 125 -12.19 1.76 19.23
CA HIS A 125 -11.19 2.65 19.82
C HIS A 125 -9.96 1.87 20.25
N ILE A 126 -8.85 2.11 19.54
CA ILE A 126 -7.57 1.46 19.80
C ILE A 126 -6.63 2.42 20.51
N ARG A 127 -5.92 1.91 21.53
CA ARG A 127 -4.74 2.50 22.13
C ARG A 127 -3.52 1.61 21.94
N LEU A 128 -2.44 2.17 21.42
CA LEU A 128 -1.12 1.59 21.37
C LEU A 128 -0.26 2.23 22.45
N THR A 129 0.27 1.42 23.36
CA THR A 129 1.14 1.90 24.45
C THR A 129 2.47 1.19 24.41
N LYS A 130 3.57 1.94 24.43
CA LYS A 130 4.93 1.41 24.63
C LYS A 130 5.59 2.11 25.82
N LYS A 131 6.21 1.32 26.69
CA LYS A 131 7.09 1.81 27.77
C LYS A 131 8.53 1.43 27.44
N VAL A 132 9.47 2.17 28.01
CA VAL A 132 10.90 1.94 27.82
C VAL A 132 11.24 0.48 28.12
N GLY A 133 11.90 -0.19 27.18
CA GLY A 133 12.32 -1.58 27.31
C GLY A 133 11.21 -2.63 27.30
N THR A 134 9.95 -2.27 26.99
CA THR A 134 8.85 -3.23 26.82
C THR A 134 8.40 -3.29 25.37
N ALA A 135 7.79 -4.41 24.97
CA ALA A 135 7.08 -4.47 23.70
C ALA A 135 5.86 -3.51 23.72
N PRO A 136 5.49 -2.91 22.57
CA PRO A 136 4.24 -2.17 22.46
C PRO A 136 3.05 -3.11 22.63
N VAL A 137 2.01 -2.62 23.28
CA VAL A 137 0.76 -3.33 23.55
C VAL A 137 -0.38 -2.60 22.87
N MET A 138 -1.29 -3.34 22.24
CA MET A 138 -2.48 -2.82 21.59
C MET A 138 -3.73 -3.18 22.38
N GLN A 139 -4.54 -2.17 22.70
CA GLN A 139 -5.72 -2.30 23.54
C GLN A 139 -6.96 -1.78 22.82
N TRP A 140 -8.07 -2.51 22.91
CA TRP A 140 -9.39 -2.08 22.46
C TRP A 140 -10.17 -1.50 23.64
N LEU A 141 -10.19 -0.17 23.75
CA LEU A 141 -10.68 0.54 24.94
C LEU A 141 -12.18 0.43 25.15
N ASN A 142 -12.96 0.52 24.07
CA ASN A 142 -14.42 0.39 24.11
C ASN A 142 -14.91 -1.02 23.78
N ARG A 143 -14.07 -2.05 23.98
CA ARG A 143 -14.43 -3.45 23.72
C ARG A 143 -15.71 -3.90 24.43
N HIS A 144 -15.90 -3.42 25.65
CA HIS A 144 -17.08 -3.71 26.48
C HIS A 144 -18.41 -3.29 25.83
N GLU A 145 -18.40 -2.38 24.86
CA GLU A 145 -19.59 -1.96 24.11
C GLU A 145 -20.00 -3.00 23.04
N PHE A 146 -19.09 -3.90 22.65
CA PHE A 146 -19.28 -4.85 21.55
C PHE A 146 -19.11 -6.31 21.93
N ASP A 147 -18.56 -6.59 23.12
CA ASP A 147 -18.18 -7.94 23.55
C ASP A 147 -18.79 -8.25 24.92
N ALA A 148 -19.86 -9.05 24.92
CA ALA A 148 -20.54 -9.50 26.12
C ALA A 148 -19.71 -10.52 26.94
N GLU A 149 -18.65 -11.09 26.35
CA GLU A 149 -17.81 -12.11 26.99
C GLU A 149 -16.70 -11.51 27.86
N ASN A 150 -16.63 -10.18 27.98
CA ASN A 150 -15.67 -9.45 28.81
C ASN A 150 -14.21 -9.87 28.58
N LYS A 151 -13.85 -10.10 27.31
CA LYS A 151 -12.49 -10.44 26.91
C LYS A 151 -11.51 -9.34 27.31
N PRO A 152 -10.21 -9.68 27.48
CA PRO A 152 -9.19 -8.70 27.81
C PRO A 152 -9.18 -7.52 26.82
N LEU A 153 -8.88 -6.32 27.33
CA LEU A 153 -8.70 -5.14 26.48
C LEU A 153 -7.49 -5.31 25.56
N GLU A 154 -6.44 -5.99 26.04
CA GLU A 154 -5.25 -6.30 25.26
C GLU A 154 -5.57 -7.30 24.14
N LEU A 155 -5.14 -6.96 22.93
CA LEU A 155 -5.41 -7.72 21.73
C LEU A 155 -4.36 -8.80 21.50
N THR A 156 -4.81 -9.97 21.07
CA THR A 156 -3.92 -11.01 20.54
C THR A 156 -3.27 -10.57 19.24
N SER A 157 -2.19 -11.24 18.80
CA SER A 157 -1.51 -10.91 17.54
C SER A 157 -2.46 -10.96 16.32
N LEU A 158 -3.39 -11.92 16.30
CA LEU A 158 -4.38 -12.05 15.23
C LEU A 158 -5.39 -10.89 15.23
N GLU A 159 -5.87 -10.49 16.41
CA GLU A 159 -6.77 -9.33 16.55
C GLU A 159 -6.04 -8.02 16.23
N ALA A 160 -4.80 -7.85 16.69
CA ALA A 160 -4.00 -6.66 16.41
C ALA A 160 -3.87 -6.40 14.90
N LYS A 161 -3.54 -7.45 14.13
CA LYS A 161 -3.51 -7.37 12.65
C LYS A 161 -4.79 -6.85 12.04
N ARG A 162 -5.95 -7.22 12.58
CA ARG A 162 -7.26 -6.84 12.03
C ARG A 162 -7.52 -5.34 12.18
N TYR A 163 -7.06 -4.75 13.27
CA TYR A 163 -7.32 -3.34 13.61
C TYR A 163 -6.18 -2.38 13.23
N LEU A 164 -5.08 -2.89 12.66
CA LEU A 164 -4.09 -2.06 11.97
C LEU A 164 -4.66 -1.52 10.64
N PRO A 165 -4.21 -0.35 10.16
CA PRO A 165 -4.65 0.18 8.87
C PRO A 165 -4.37 -0.81 7.73
N ARG A 166 -5.23 -0.80 6.70
CA ARG A 166 -5.06 -1.66 5.53
C ARG A 166 -3.81 -1.29 4.72
N TYR A 167 -3.50 0.00 4.63
CA TYR A 167 -2.29 0.53 4.00
C TYR A 167 -1.78 1.74 4.78
N ILE A 168 -0.46 1.88 4.82
CA ILE A 168 0.25 3.08 5.27
C ILE A 168 1.10 3.53 4.10
N LEU A 169 0.77 4.69 3.54
CA LEU A 169 1.42 5.22 2.36
C LEU A 169 2.33 6.37 2.75
N GLY A 170 3.64 6.20 2.55
CA GLY A 170 4.63 7.25 2.67
C GLY A 170 4.85 7.94 1.33
N TYR A 171 4.93 9.27 1.30
CA TYR A 171 5.31 10.03 0.12
C TYR A 171 6.20 11.19 0.53
N SER A 172 7.21 11.47 -0.30
CA SER A 172 7.99 12.69 -0.20
C SER A 172 8.28 13.20 -1.61
N SER A 173 8.11 14.50 -1.84
CA SER A 173 8.46 15.15 -3.10
C SER A 173 9.97 15.28 -3.32
N GLY A 174 10.80 14.88 -2.34
CA GLY A 174 12.25 14.90 -2.46
C GLY A 174 12.89 13.69 -1.76
N HIS A 175 14.22 13.72 -1.64
CA HIS A 175 14.98 12.72 -0.88
C HIS A 175 14.85 12.97 0.63
N ASN A 176 13.62 12.94 1.18
CA ASN A 176 13.45 12.81 2.63
C ASN A 176 13.63 11.33 3.00
N GLU A 177 14.90 10.91 3.01
CA GLU A 177 15.32 9.53 3.13
C GLU A 177 14.91 8.92 4.47
N VAL A 178 14.82 9.74 5.50
CA VAL A 178 14.53 9.28 6.85
C VAL A 178 13.12 8.74 6.99
N LEU A 179 12.13 9.48 6.48
CA LEU A 179 10.76 9.00 6.44
C LEU A 179 10.66 7.70 5.61
N SER A 180 11.50 7.55 4.59
CA SER A 180 11.46 6.41 3.68
C SER A 180 12.05 5.12 4.26
N LEU A 181 12.90 5.18 5.29
CA LEU A 181 13.63 4.01 5.81
C LEU A 181 12.70 2.87 6.26
N PRO A 182 11.66 3.09 7.10
CA PRO A 182 10.76 2.00 7.51
C PRO A 182 10.05 1.34 6.32
N PHE A 183 9.67 2.14 5.31
CA PHE A 183 9.03 1.64 4.10
C PHE A 183 10.00 0.89 3.18
N ARG A 184 11.26 1.32 3.09
CA ARG A 184 12.31 0.61 2.34
C ARG A 184 12.64 -0.74 2.99
N LYS A 185 12.75 -0.79 4.33
CA LYS A 185 12.86 -2.06 5.07
C LYS A 185 11.68 -2.98 4.74
N MET A 186 10.47 -2.45 4.79
CA MET A 186 9.27 -3.23 4.45
C MET A 186 9.27 -3.73 3.00
N ARG A 187 9.76 -2.93 2.04
CA ARG A 187 9.91 -3.37 0.64
C ARG A 187 10.87 -4.55 0.49
N CYS A 188 11.99 -4.57 1.24
CA CYS A 188 12.89 -5.71 1.26
C CYS A 188 12.21 -6.96 1.86
N ILE A 189 11.44 -6.78 2.94
CA ILE A 189 10.65 -7.86 3.55
C ILE A 189 9.64 -8.42 2.56
N HIS A 190 8.91 -7.58 1.81
CA HIS A 190 7.96 -8.04 0.77
C HIS A 190 8.65 -8.89 -0.31
N PHE A 191 9.87 -8.52 -0.70
CA PHE A 191 10.63 -9.27 -1.69
C PHE A 191 11.15 -10.60 -1.13
N ASP A 192 11.61 -10.62 0.12
CA ASP A 192 12.03 -11.85 0.79
C ASP A 192 10.85 -12.80 1.01
N GLU A 193 9.67 -12.27 1.34
CA GLU A 193 8.43 -13.02 1.44
C GLU A 193 8.10 -13.66 0.08
N TYR A 194 8.12 -12.89 -1.00
CA TYR A 194 7.91 -13.42 -2.35
C TYR A 194 8.88 -14.55 -2.69
N ARG A 195 10.19 -14.34 -2.45
CA ARG A 195 11.24 -15.35 -2.69
C ARG A 195 10.99 -16.61 -1.87
N HIS A 196 10.59 -16.49 -0.62
CA HIS A 196 10.30 -17.62 0.25
C HIS A 196 9.16 -18.49 -0.31
N TYR A 197 8.04 -17.86 -0.66
CA TYR A 197 6.89 -18.56 -1.23
C TYR A 197 7.21 -19.17 -2.59
N LEU A 198 7.99 -18.47 -3.43
CA LEU A 198 8.45 -18.98 -4.71
C LEU A 198 9.31 -20.24 -4.55
N ARG A 199 10.32 -20.19 -3.67
CA ARG A 199 11.24 -21.32 -3.39
C ARG A 199 10.50 -22.54 -2.87
N LYS A 200 9.61 -22.34 -1.90
CA LYS A 200 8.80 -23.42 -1.28
C LYS A 200 7.60 -23.85 -2.12
N SER A 201 7.42 -23.29 -3.32
CA SER A 201 6.29 -23.61 -4.19
C SER A 201 4.91 -23.36 -3.55
N LEU A 202 4.82 -22.40 -2.63
CA LEU A 202 3.59 -22.04 -1.91
C LEU A 202 2.74 -21.04 -2.73
N PRO A 203 1.41 -21.01 -2.52
CA PRO A 203 0.55 -20.01 -3.15
C PRO A 203 0.85 -18.62 -2.58
N TYR A 204 1.07 -17.65 -3.47
CA TYR A 204 1.33 -16.25 -3.12
C TYR A 204 0.35 -15.35 -3.88
N SER A 205 -0.30 -14.43 -3.17
CA SER A 205 -1.26 -13.48 -3.75
C SER A 205 -0.74 -12.05 -3.72
N LYS A 206 -0.36 -11.58 -2.54
CA LYS A 206 0.17 -10.23 -2.29
C LYS A 206 1.05 -10.23 -1.04
N PRO A 207 1.88 -9.18 -0.85
CA PRO A 207 2.65 -9.06 0.37
C PRO A 207 1.76 -8.92 1.61
N GLU A 208 2.19 -9.49 2.73
CA GLU A 208 1.51 -9.35 4.01
C GLU A 208 1.63 -7.93 4.58
N GLY A 209 2.80 -7.31 4.39
CA GLY A 209 3.11 -6.00 4.92
C GLY A 209 2.34 -4.86 4.24
N ARG A 210 1.97 -3.85 5.03
CA ARG A 210 1.02 -2.80 4.63
C ARG A 210 1.65 -1.43 4.37
N MET A 211 2.96 -1.32 4.51
CA MET A 211 3.68 -0.07 4.34
C MET A 211 4.27 0.05 2.94
N LEU A 212 3.89 1.10 2.21
CA LEU A 212 4.39 1.39 0.85
C LEU A 212 4.95 2.80 0.77
N PHE A 213 6.12 2.93 0.15
CA PHE A 213 6.67 4.23 -0.22
C PHE A 213 6.31 4.55 -1.66
N MET A 214 5.59 5.64 -1.86
CA MET A 214 5.07 6.07 -3.15
C MET A 214 6.18 6.74 -3.96
N ASP A 215 6.81 5.95 -4.82
CA ASP A 215 7.72 6.45 -5.86
C ASP A 215 6.98 6.72 -7.19
N GLU A 216 7.72 7.17 -8.19
CA GLU A 216 7.20 7.44 -9.53
C GLU A 216 6.49 6.22 -10.16
N SER A 217 7.00 5.01 -9.95
CA SER A 217 6.42 3.79 -10.51
C SER A 217 5.07 3.49 -9.88
N TYR A 218 4.96 3.63 -8.55
CA TYR A 218 3.68 3.52 -7.85
C TYR A 218 2.71 4.63 -8.26
N SER A 219 3.19 5.83 -8.55
CA SER A 219 2.37 6.93 -9.08
C SER A 219 1.69 6.56 -10.38
N GLN A 220 2.45 5.99 -11.32
CA GLN A 220 1.92 5.55 -12.60
C GLN A 220 0.91 4.41 -12.44
N VAL A 221 1.20 3.44 -11.56
CA VAL A 221 0.28 2.33 -11.25
C VAL A 221 -1.03 2.85 -10.67
N ILE A 222 -1.00 3.75 -9.69
CA ILE A 222 -2.23 4.32 -9.10
C ILE A 222 -3.07 5.02 -10.17
N LEU A 223 -2.45 5.88 -10.98
CA LEU A 223 -3.15 6.58 -12.05
C LEU A 223 -3.78 5.60 -13.04
N LEU A 224 -3.01 4.58 -13.44
CA LEU A 224 -3.47 3.55 -14.35
C LEU A 224 -4.71 2.83 -13.80
N CYS A 225 -4.66 2.38 -12.54
CA CYS A 225 -5.79 1.71 -11.90
C CYS A 225 -7.06 2.58 -11.92
N HIS A 226 -6.94 3.87 -11.62
CA HIS A 226 -8.11 4.78 -11.62
C HIS A 226 -8.65 5.11 -13.02
N PHE A 227 -7.82 5.06 -14.06
CA PHE A 227 -8.30 5.24 -15.44
C PHE A 227 -8.84 3.96 -16.07
N LEU A 228 -8.39 2.78 -15.63
CA LEU A 228 -8.95 1.50 -16.04
C LEU A 228 -10.26 1.18 -15.30
N PHE A 229 -10.36 1.58 -14.03
CA PHE A 229 -11.54 1.42 -13.17
C PHE A 229 -12.08 2.78 -12.76
N PRO A 230 -12.79 3.47 -13.67
CA PRO A 230 -13.16 4.86 -13.48
C PRO A 230 -14.16 5.05 -12.34
N SER A 231 -13.83 5.95 -11.41
CA SER A 231 -14.77 6.50 -10.43
C SER A 231 -15.11 7.94 -10.81
N SER A 232 -16.40 8.26 -10.83
CA SER A 232 -16.90 9.59 -11.21
C SER A 232 -16.30 10.69 -10.32
N ALA A 233 -16.26 10.42 -9.02
CA ALA A 233 -15.64 11.24 -7.98
C ALA A 233 -14.16 11.56 -8.27
N VAL A 234 -13.35 10.52 -8.47
CA VAL A 234 -11.90 10.64 -8.69
C VAL A 234 -11.62 11.37 -9.99
N GLN A 235 -12.29 10.99 -11.07
CA GLN A 235 -12.07 11.58 -12.39
C GLN A 235 -12.42 13.06 -12.43
N GLN A 236 -13.46 13.48 -11.70
CA GLN A 236 -13.78 14.89 -11.57
C GLN A 236 -12.66 15.67 -10.88
N VAL A 237 -12.01 15.11 -9.86
CA VAL A 237 -10.87 15.75 -9.20
C VAL A 237 -9.69 15.87 -10.17
N PHE A 238 -9.35 14.78 -10.87
CA PHE A 238 -8.28 14.76 -11.86
C PHE A 238 -8.50 15.80 -12.97
N LEU A 239 -9.73 15.89 -13.49
CA LEU A 239 -10.09 16.84 -14.53
C LEU A 239 -10.12 18.28 -14.02
N LYS A 240 -10.77 18.55 -12.87
CA LYS A 240 -10.97 19.93 -12.38
C LYS A 240 -9.71 20.54 -11.78
N LYS A 241 -8.85 19.73 -11.15
CA LYS A 241 -7.66 20.24 -10.43
C LYS A 241 -6.37 20.11 -11.22
N VAL A 242 -6.19 19.01 -11.96
CA VAL A 242 -4.97 18.75 -12.74
C VAL A 242 -5.20 18.93 -14.24
N GLY A 243 -6.44 18.86 -14.71
CA GLY A 243 -6.76 18.86 -16.14
C GLY A 243 -6.55 17.52 -16.81
N LEU A 244 -6.35 16.44 -16.05
CA LEU A 244 -6.14 15.09 -16.59
C LEU A 244 -7.47 14.48 -17.05
N VAL A 245 -7.50 14.09 -18.32
CA VAL A 245 -8.67 13.50 -18.99
C VAL A 245 -8.55 11.98 -19.03
N GLY A 246 -7.35 11.46 -19.26
CA GLY A 246 -7.15 10.04 -19.47
C GLY A 246 -5.69 9.66 -19.67
N ILE A 247 -5.50 8.37 -19.95
CA ILE A 247 -4.26 7.81 -20.49
C ILE A 247 -4.53 7.52 -21.96
N ARG A 248 -3.56 7.79 -22.84
CA ARG A 248 -3.63 7.48 -24.28
C ARG A 248 -3.08 6.09 -24.54
N ARG A 249 -1.88 5.83 -24.03
CA ARG A 249 -1.19 4.54 -24.15
C ARG A 249 -0.23 4.35 -22.99
N PHE A 250 0.12 3.09 -22.77
CA PHE A 250 1.19 2.69 -21.86
C PHE A 250 1.73 1.34 -22.29
N ARG A 251 2.94 1.04 -21.85
CA ARG A 251 3.62 -0.22 -22.14
C ARG A 251 4.10 -0.83 -20.84
N PHE A 252 3.75 -2.08 -20.60
CA PHE A 252 4.44 -2.87 -19.60
C PHE A 252 5.62 -3.57 -20.24
N VAL A 253 6.75 -3.57 -19.55
CA VAL A 253 7.88 -4.42 -19.91
C VAL A 253 8.22 -5.27 -18.71
N ILE A 254 8.20 -6.59 -18.92
CA ILE A 254 8.48 -7.60 -17.89
C ILE A 254 9.71 -8.39 -18.33
N ARG A 255 10.82 -8.24 -17.62
CA ARG A 255 12.03 -9.04 -17.88
C ARG A 255 11.88 -10.42 -17.25
N ARG A 256 12.00 -11.47 -18.07
CA ARG A 256 11.94 -12.88 -17.68
C ARG A 256 13.31 -13.50 -17.83
N ALA A 257 14.16 -13.28 -16.85
CA ALA A 257 15.57 -13.69 -16.91
C ALA A 257 16.12 -14.06 -15.53
N GLU A 258 15.72 -13.28 -14.53
CA GLU A 258 16.29 -13.37 -13.19
C GLU A 258 15.82 -14.64 -12.47
N LYS A 259 16.79 -15.47 -12.06
CA LYS A 259 16.55 -16.74 -11.37
C LYS A 259 16.97 -16.65 -9.91
N VAL A 260 16.25 -17.38 -9.07
CA VAL A 260 16.60 -17.60 -7.66
C VAL A 260 16.86 -19.07 -7.40
N LYS A 261 17.89 -19.36 -6.61
CA LYS A 261 18.19 -20.71 -6.15
C LYS A 261 17.09 -21.22 -5.22
N SER A 262 16.67 -22.47 -5.42
CA SER A 262 15.73 -23.24 -4.61
C SER A 262 16.29 -24.66 -4.37
N GLU A 263 15.65 -25.42 -3.48
CA GLU A 263 16.00 -26.83 -3.18
C GLU A 263 15.90 -27.73 -4.43
N ALA A 264 15.00 -27.40 -5.35
CA ALA A 264 14.76 -28.13 -6.60
C ALA A 264 15.58 -27.60 -7.80
N GLY A 265 16.51 -26.66 -7.59
CA GLY A 265 17.28 -26.01 -8.65
C GLY A 265 16.98 -24.51 -8.77
N GLU A 266 17.24 -23.93 -9.94
CA GLU A 266 16.97 -22.52 -10.21
C GLU A 266 15.54 -22.29 -10.67
N ILE A 267 14.89 -21.26 -10.11
CA ILE A 267 13.51 -20.88 -10.44
C ILE A 267 13.49 -19.44 -10.92
N GLU A 268 12.95 -19.20 -12.11
CA GLU A 268 12.77 -17.86 -12.68
C GLU A 268 11.72 -17.06 -11.88
N LEU A 269 12.04 -15.80 -11.57
CA LEU A 269 11.28 -14.98 -10.62
C LEU A 269 9.82 -14.76 -11.02
N THR A 270 9.50 -14.66 -12.32
CA THR A 270 8.13 -14.44 -12.81
C THR A 270 7.39 -15.74 -13.15
N SER A 271 8.04 -16.91 -13.03
CA SER A 271 7.51 -18.19 -13.49
C SER A 271 6.16 -18.55 -12.88
N ARG A 272 5.95 -18.26 -11.60
CA ARG A 272 4.68 -18.51 -10.88
C ARG A 272 3.60 -17.48 -11.17
N LEU A 273 3.94 -16.38 -11.82
CA LEU A 273 2.98 -15.37 -12.28
C LEU A 273 2.38 -15.74 -13.65
N SER A 274 2.97 -16.72 -14.35
CA SER A 274 2.43 -17.34 -15.56
C SER A 274 1.55 -18.55 -15.25
N GLY A 275 0.51 -18.73 -16.04
CA GLY A 275 -0.47 -19.79 -15.89
C GLY A 275 0.11 -21.17 -16.17
N LYS A 276 -0.62 -22.19 -15.72
CA LYS A 276 -0.32 -23.58 -16.02
C LYS A 276 -1.50 -24.20 -16.74
N GLN A 277 -1.22 -25.08 -17.69
CA GLN A 277 -2.25 -25.95 -18.26
C GLN A 277 -2.63 -27.01 -17.21
N ASP A 278 -3.93 -27.23 -17.02
CA ASP A 278 -4.42 -28.36 -16.25
C ASP A 278 -4.31 -29.67 -17.05
N ALA A 279 -4.72 -30.80 -16.44
CA ALA A 279 -4.64 -32.12 -17.06
C ALA A 279 -5.48 -32.23 -18.33
N GLU A 280 -6.47 -31.34 -18.48
CA GLU A 280 -7.38 -31.22 -19.62
C GLU A 280 -6.90 -30.19 -20.66
N GLY A 281 -5.72 -29.59 -20.47
CA GLY A 281 -5.11 -28.62 -21.38
C GLY A 281 -5.69 -27.20 -21.30
N LYS A 282 -6.55 -26.91 -20.33
CA LYS A 282 -7.11 -25.58 -20.11
C LYS A 282 -6.13 -24.73 -19.29
N LEU A 283 -5.88 -23.51 -19.76
CA LEU A 283 -4.99 -22.57 -19.10
C LEU A 283 -5.63 -22.03 -17.80
N GLN A 284 -5.02 -22.34 -16.66
CA GLN A 284 -5.29 -21.65 -15.41
C GLN A 284 -4.53 -20.31 -15.40
N ALA A 285 -5.15 -19.30 -16.00
CA ALA A 285 -4.58 -17.97 -16.18
C ALA A 285 -4.19 -17.32 -14.84
N ARG A 286 -2.94 -16.87 -14.75
CA ARG A 286 -2.40 -16.10 -13.63
C ARG A 286 -2.14 -14.67 -14.07
N LEU A 287 -1.38 -13.93 -13.26
CA LEU A 287 -1.18 -12.49 -13.45
C LEU A 287 -0.68 -12.15 -14.85
N LEU A 288 0.36 -12.80 -15.34
CA LEU A 288 0.94 -12.48 -16.65
C LEU A 288 -0.03 -12.80 -17.79
N ASP A 289 -0.72 -13.93 -17.75
CA ASP A 289 -1.69 -14.29 -18.79
C ASP A 289 -2.86 -13.30 -18.82
N LYS A 290 -3.35 -12.90 -17.65
CA LYS A 290 -4.40 -11.88 -17.53
C LYS A 290 -3.96 -10.55 -18.13
N LEU A 291 -2.71 -10.13 -17.88
CA LEU A 291 -2.15 -8.90 -18.45
C LEU A 291 -1.96 -9.01 -19.97
N ILE A 292 -1.48 -10.14 -20.47
CA ILE A 292 -1.34 -10.44 -21.91
C ILE A 292 -2.71 -10.40 -22.59
N GLN A 293 -3.74 -11.02 -21.99
CA GLN A 293 -5.10 -11.04 -22.54
C GLN A 293 -5.77 -9.67 -22.54
N CYS A 294 -5.31 -8.73 -21.72
CA CYS A 294 -5.76 -7.33 -21.75
C CYS A 294 -4.98 -6.45 -22.75
N ALA A 295 -3.85 -6.92 -23.28
CA ALA A 295 -2.96 -6.12 -24.11
C ALA A 295 -3.50 -5.95 -25.54
N THR A 296 -3.24 -4.80 -26.14
CA THR A 296 -3.54 -4.54 -27.55
C THR A 296 -2.65 -5.41 -28.45
N CYS A 297 -1.37 -5.51 -28.11
CA CYS A 297 -0.45 -6.48 -28.68
C CYS A 297 0.66 -6.81 -27.68
N HIS A 298 1.36 -7.92 -27.91
CA HIS A 298 2.52 -8.30 -27.12
C HIS A 298 3.67 -8.76 -28.02
N TYR A 299 4.89 -8.66 -27.51
CA TYR A 299 6.10 -9.08 -28.19
C TYR A 299 7.10 -9.64 -27.18
N GLU A 300 7.75 -10.74 -27.53
CA GLU A 300 8.80 -11.39 -26.73
C GLU A 300 10.15 -11.13 -27.39
N ASP A 301 11.05 -10.42 -26.68
CA ASP A 301 12.37 -10.03 -27.19
C ASP A 301 13.49 -10.83 -26.53
N TYR A 302 14.04 -11.79 -27.28
CA TYR A 302 15.12 -12.69 -26.86
C TYR A 302 16.53 -12.13 -27.16
N ARG A 303 16.65 -10.90 -27.69
CA ARG A 303 17.90 -10.43 -28.33
C ARG A 303 19.06 -10.12 -27.37
N TYR A 304 18.82 -10.01 -26.06
CA TYR A 304 19.78 -9.40 -25.13
C TYR A 304 20.19 -10.30 -23.97
N GLU A 305 19.77 -11.56 -23.95
CA GLU A 305 19.98 -12.46 -22.83
C GLU A 305 20.97 -13.57 -23.23
N ALA A 306 21.90 -13.91 -22.32
CA ALA A 306 22.87 -14.98 -22.54
C ALA A 306 22.24 -16.38 -22.41
N ASP A 307 21.03 -16.44 -21.84
CA ASP A 307 20.23 -17.63 -21.63
C ASP A 307 19.15 -17.71 -22.73
N GLU A 308 19.04 -18.85 -23.41
CA GLU A 308 18.12 -19.05 -24.55
C GLU A 308 16.64 -18.89 -24.14
N ASP A 309 16.32 -19.11 -22.85
CA ASP A 309 14.96 -19.01 -22.32
C ASP A 309 14.62 -17.61 -21.79
N ALA A 310 15.58 -16.69 -21.75
CA ALA A 310 15.39 -15.38 -21.16
C ALA A 310 14.97 -14.32 -22.20
N TYR A 311 14.00 -13.48 -21.82
CA TYR A 311 13.45 -12.48 -22.73
C TYR A 311 12.78 -11.31 -22.00
N ASP A 312 12.66 -10.19 -22.70
CA ASP A 312 11.79 -9.08 -22.29
C ASP A 312 10.40 -9.26 -22.92
N LEU A 313 9.36 -9.38 -22.10
CA LEU A 313 7.95 -9.39 -22.52
C LEU A 313 7.43 -7.95 -22.58
N TYR A 314 7.12 -7.49 -23.79
CA TYR A 314 6.51 -6.19 -24.07
C TYR A 314 5.00 -6.36 -24.20
N LEU A 315 4.22 -5.64 -23.39
CA LEU A 315 2.77 -5.57 -23.48
C LEU A 315 2.36 -4.14 -23.78
N ASP A 316 1.80 -3.92 -24.97
CA ASP A 316 1.36 -2.62 -25.44
C ASP A 316 -0.13 -2.43 -25.24
N TYR A 317 -0.49 -1.28 -24.65
CA TYR A 317 -1.86 -0.92 -24.36
C TYR A 317 -2.18 0.42 -24.99
N LEU A 318 -3.16 0.42 -25.89
CA LEU A 318 -3.76 1.61 -26.47
C LEU A 318 -5.18 1.75 -25.92
N MET A 319 -5.47 2.88 -25.28
CA MET A 319 -6.80 3.16 -24.76
C MET A 319 -7.76 3.42 -25.92
N ASP A 320 -8.70 2.51 -26.14
CA ASP A 320 -9.69 2.60 -27.20
C ASP A 320 -10.92 3.40 -26.77
N GLU A 321 -11.55 4.11 -27.71
CA GLU A 321 -12.77 4.90 -27.44
C GLU A 321 -13.98 4.02 -27.12
N ALA A 322 -14.00 2.76 -27.59
CA ALA A 322 -15.08 1.81 -27.33
C ALA A 322 -15.03 1.19 -25.92
N GLY A 323 -13.92 1.39 -25.19
CA GLY A 323 -13.68 0.89 -23.85
C GLY A 323 -13.44 -0.62 -23.77
N GLU A 324 -13.13 -1.30 -24.86
CA GLU A 324 -12.87 -2.75 -24.90
C GLU A 324 -11.72 -3.16 -23.98
N MET A 325 -10.65 -2.37 -23.93
CA MET A 325 -9.55 -2.63 -23.01
C MET A 325 -10.02 -2.57 -21.54
N ARG A 326 -10.86 -1.59 -21.18
CA ARG A 326 -11.42 -1.52 -19.82
C ARG A 326 -12.32 -2.71 -19.51
N LYS A 327 -13.06 -3.23 -20.50
CA LYS A 327 -13.87 -4.45 -20.33
C LYS A 327 -12.98 -5.66 -20.07
N ALA A 328 -11.86 -5.81 -20.80
CA ALA A 328 -10.89 -6.88 -20.56
C ALA A 328 -10.29 -6.82 -19.15
N PHE A 329 -9.84 -5.63 -18.71
CA PHE A 329 -9.36 -5.45 -17.34
C PHE A 329 -10.45 -5.74 -16.30
N ARG A 330 -11.69 -5.30 -16.54
CA ARG A 330 -12.83 -5.59 -15.64
C ARG A 330 -13.16 -7.07 -15.58
N TYR A 331 -13.00 -7.82 -16.66
CA TYR A 331 -13.18 -9.27 -16.65
C TYR A 331 -12.13 -9.99 -15.79
N HIS A 332 -10.85 -9.58 -15.87
CA HIS A 332 -9.76 -10.29 -15.18
C HIS A 332 -9.45 -9.82 -13.76
N PHE A 333 -9.72 -8.54 -13.48
CA PHE A 333 -9.36 -7.87 -12.21
C PHE A 333 -10.58 -7.21 -11.53
N GLY A 334 -11.78 -7.34 -12.09
CA GLY A 334 -13.01 -6.87 -11.47
C GLY A 334 -13.31 -7.63 -10.17
N GLU A 335 -13.62 -6.88 -9.11
CA GLU A 335 -14.04 -7.43 -7.83
C GLU A 335 -15.53 -7.12 -7.62
N GLY A 336 -16.35 -8.17 -7.66
CA GLY A 336 -17.78 -8.07 -7.35
C GLY A 336 -18.01 -7.86 -5.85
N ALA A 337 -19.12 -7.23 -5.50
CA ALA A 337 -19.63 -7.24 -4.13
C ALA A 337 -21.15 -7.26 -4.17
N GLU A 338 -21.75 -8.20 -3.42
CA GLU A 338 -23.20 -8.31 -3.30
C GLU A 338 -23.77 -6.98 -2.75
N ASN A 339 -24.81 -6.46 -3.41
CA ASN A 339 -25.47 -5.20 -3.06
C ASN A 339 -24.54 -3.96 -2.99
N ALA A 340 -23.37 -3.99 -3.63
CA ALA A 340 -22.45 -2.86 -3.66
C ALA A 340 -22.78 -1.86 -4.77
N SER A 341 -22.55 -0.57 -4.50
CA SER A 341 -22.61 0.46 -5.53
C SER A 341 -21.55 0.25 -6.60
N GLU A 342 -21.83 0.69 -7.84
CA GLU A 342 -20.84 0.62 -8.93
C GLU A 342 -19.52 1.31 -8.55
N GLU A 343 -19.58 2.41 -7.81
CA GLU A 343 -18.39 3.10 -7.32
C GLU A 343 -17.54 2.23 -6.39
N LEU A 344 -18.15 1.48 -5.46
CA LEU A 344 -17.44 0.56 -4.58
C LEU A 344 -16.83 -0.61 -5.35
N VAL A 345 -17.55 -1.15 -6.35
CA VAL A 345 -17.05 -2.19 -7.25
C VAL A 345 -15.82 -1.68 -8.02
N MET A 346 -15.86 -0.46 -8.56
CA MET A 346 -14.71 0.13 -9.26
C MET A 346 -13.52 0.34 -8.33
N ALA A 347 -13.75 0.79 -7.11
CA ALA A 347 -12.71 0.98 -6.10
C ALA A 347 -12.00 -0.33 -5.75
N LYS A 348 -12.77 -1.38 -5.47
CA LYS A 348 -12.25 -2.71 -5.14
C LYS A 348 -11.47 -3.30 -6.31
N SER A 349 -11.98 -3.13 -7.53
CA SER A 349 -11.31 -3.59 -8.76
C SER A 349 -10.00 -2.84 -9.03
N ALA A 350 -9.99 -1.51 -8.85
CA ALA A 350 -8.78 -0.70 -8.94
C ALA A 350 -7.72 -1.14 -7.93
N LEU A 351 -8.14 -1.45 -6.70
CA LEU A 351 -7.27 -1.92 -5.64
C LEU A 351 -6.74 -3.33 -5.92
N ASN A 352 -7.55 -4.22 -6.48
CA ASN A 352 -7.13 -5.56 -6.90
C ASN A 352 -6.02 -5.48 -7.98
N LEU A 353 -6.21 -4.64 -8.99
CA LEU A 353 -5.17 -4.41 -10.00
C LEU A 353 -3.92 -3.76 -9.39
N PHE A 354 -4.08 -2.82 -8.45
CA PHE A 354 -2.95 -2.22 -7.74
C PHE A 354 -2.14 -3.27 -6.97
N GLU A 355 -2.82 -4.15 -6.21
CA GLU A 355 -2.19 -5.24 -5.45
C GLU A 355 -1.43 -6.19 -6.39
N ALA A 356 -2.01 -6.52 -7.56
CA ALA A 356 -1.37 -7.33 -8.57
C ALA A 356 -0.11 -6.68 -9.18
N LEU A 357 -0.19 -5.41 -9.58
CA LEU A 357 0.96 -4.67 -10.13
C LEU A 357 2.01 -4.37 -9.05
N HIS A 358 1.61 -4.26 -7.78
CA HIS A 358 2.52 -4.12 -6.67
C HIS A 358 3.44 -5.35 -6.54
N VAL A 359 2.91 -6.57 -6.71
CA VAL A 359 3.74 -7.80 -6.71
C VAL A 359 4.87 -7.69 -7.75
N LEU A 360 4.55 -7.24 -8.97
CA LEU A 360 5.55 -7.04 -10.02
C LEU A 360 6.59 -5.96 -9.64
N LEU A 361 6.15 -4.84 -9.06
CA LEU A 361 7.07 -3.78 -8.60
C LEU A 361 8.01 -4.25 -7.46
N THR A 362 7.56 -5.18 -6.62
CA THR A 362 8.37 -5.79 -5.56
C THR A 362 9.52 -6.61 -6.13
N LEU A 363 9.34 -7.25 -7.29
CA LEU A 363 10.39 -8.06 -7.93
C LEU A 363 11.63 -7.24 -8.32
N ASN A 364 11.48 -5.92 -8.52
CA ASN A 364 12.62 -5.03 -8.74
C ASN A 364 13.61 -4.98 -7.55
N GLY A 365 13.30 -5.58 -6.40
CA GLY A 365 14.22 -5.74 -5.27
C GLY A 365 15.33 -6.77 -5.48
N TYR A 366 15.34 -7.52 -6.59
CA TYR A 366 16.21 -8.68 -6.80
C TYR A 366 17.72 -8.42 -6.73
N GLN A 367 18.17 -7.21 -7.06
CA GLN A 367 19.59 -6.84 -6.98
C GLN A 367 20.08 -6.58 -5.55
N THR A 368 19.17 -6.48 -4.58
CA THR A 368 19.56 -6.25 -3.19
C THR A 368 20.09 -7.56 -2.61
N SER A 369 21.39 -7.61 -2.32
CA SER A 369 22.03 -8.80 -1.76
C SER A 369 21.49 -9.12 -0.36
N ASP A 370 21.64 -10.38 0.05
CA ASP A 370 21.19 -10.81 1.38
C ASP A 370 22.01 -10.12 2.49
N GLU A 371 23.28 -9.79 2.23
CA GLU A 371 24.13 -8.99 3.13
C GLU A 371 23.62 -7.55 3.30
N VAL A 372 23.33 -6.85 2.20
CA VAL A 372 22.82 -5.47 2.26
C VAL A 372 21.48 -5.40 3.00
N LYS A 373 20.60 -6.40 2.80
CA LYS A 373 19.33 -6.46 3.54
C LYS A 373 19.55 -6.74 5.01
N LYS A 374 20.48 -7.63 5.38
CA LYS A 374 20.83 -7.91 6.77
C LYS A 374 21.30 -6.62 7.46
N ASP A 375 22.25 -5.91 6.85
CA ASP A 375 22.74 -4.62 7.36
C ASP A 375 21.59 -3.60 7.48
N LEU A 376 20.68 -3.55 6.51
CA LEU A 376 19.51 -2.66 6.55
C LEU A 376 18.57 -3.02 7.72
N TYR A 377 18.29 -4.30 7.95
CA TYR A 377 17.38 -4.75 9.01
C TYR A 377 17.94 -4.41 10.40
N GLU A 378 19.22 -4.66 10.63
CA GLU A 378 19.95 -4.36 11.87
C GLU A 378 20.17 -2.85 12.07
N SER A 379 20.25 -2.08 10.99
CA SER A 379 20.63 -0.67 11.08
C SER A 379 19.55 0.23 11.69
N HIS A 380 19.99 1.05 12.65
CA HIS A 380 19.29 2.24 13.14
C HIS A 380 19.76 3.53 12.45
N SER A 381 20.75 3.44 11.55
CA SER A 381 21.32 4.57 10.82
C SER A 381 20.43 4.98 9.66
N LEU A 382 20.27 6.29 9.52
CA LEU A 382 19.49 6.91 8.44
C LEU A 382 20.14 6.71 7.07
N TYR A 383 21.46 6.58 7.04
CA TYR A 383 22.25 6.42 5.81
C TYR A 383 22.17 4.99 5.24
N SER A 384 21.68 4.02 5.99
CA SER A 384 21.55 2.64 5.50
C SER A 384 20.48 2.49 4.43
N ALA A 385 19.59 3.47 4.26
CA ALA A 385 18.68 3.49 3.12
C ALA A 385 19.38 3.84 1.80
N GLU A 386 20.50 4.57 1.81
CA GLU A 386 21.24 4.99 0.61
C GLU A 386 21.97 3.82 -0.06
N THR A 387 22.23 2.74 0.68
CA THR A 387 22.95 1.56 0.18
C THR A 387 22.07 0.62 -0.65
N LEU A 388 20.75 0.86 -0.71
CA LEU A 388 19.84 -0.01 -1.45
C LEU A 388 19.98 0.23 -2.96
N PRO A 389 20.44 -0.79 -3.72
CA PRO A 389 20.57 -0.66 -5.16
C PRO A 389 19.18 -0.46 -5.76
N THR A 390 19.05 0.55 -6.61
CA THR A 390 17.88 0.67 -7.49
C THR A 390 18.32 0.21 -8.87
N PRO A 391 17.76 -0.89 -9.42
CA PRO A 391 18.14 -1.35 -10.74
C PRO A 391 17.95 -0.25 -11.77
N ALA A 392 18.90 -0.17 -12.70
CA ALA A 392 18.78 0.67 -13.88
C ALA A 392 17.46 0.35 -14.60
N SER A 393 16.89 1.31 -15.31
CA SER A 393 15.55 1.11 -15.88
C SER A 393 15.44 -0.11 -16.79
N HIS A 394 16.50 -0.50 -17.50
CA HIS A 394 16.50 -1.69 -18.36
C HIS A 394 16.67 -2.99 -17.56
N ASP A 395 17.22 -2.92 -16.34
CA ASP A 395 17.40 -4.07 -15.45
C ASP A 395 16.21 -4.36 -14.55
N ARG A 396 15.23 -3.46 -14.50
CA ARG A 396 14.01 -3.70 -13.73
C ARG A 396 13.20 -4.85 -14.34
N ILE A 397 12.86 -5.82 -13.49
CA ILE A 397 11.94 -6.92 -13.79
C ILE A 397 10.60 -6.39 -14.27
N PHE A 398 10.06 -5.34 -13.64
CA PHE A 398 8.84 -4.69 -14.10
C PHE A 398 9.00 -3.18 -14.20
N ARG A 399 8.58 -2.63 -15.33
CA ARG A 399 8.62 -1.20 -15.61
C ARG A 399 7.48 -0.79 -16.54
N ILE A 400 7.03 0.45 -16.37
CA ILE A 400 6.06 1.08 -17.24
C ILE A 400 6.82 2.06 -18.15
N LYS A 401 6.65 1.89 -19.46
CA LYS A 401 7.18 2.79 -20.50
C LYS A 401 6.03 3.43 -21.27
N ASP A 402 6.35 4.48 -22.02
CA ASP A 402 5.42 5.18 -22.91
C ASP A 402 4.09 5.57 -22.24
N PHE A 403 4.14 5.86 -20.93
CA PHE A 403 2.97 6.21 -20.13
C PHE A 403 2.51 7.62 -20.48
N GLU A 404 1.56 7.69 -21.41
CA GLU A 404 1.16 8.93 -22.03
C GLU A 404 -0.20 9.40 -21.55
N LEU A 405 -0.24 10.62 -21.05
CA LEU A 405 -1.40 11.27 -20.47
C LEU A 405 -2.10 12.19 -21.48
N VAL A 406 -3.42 12.26 -21.36
CA VAL A 406 -4.25 13.23 -22.06
C VAL A 406 -4.60 14.34 -21.07
N LYS A 407 -4.13 15.57 -21.32
CA LYS A 407 -4.37 16.73 -20.46
C LYS A 407 -5.07 17.83 -21.25
N LYS A 408 -6.12 18.43 -20.66
CA LYS A 408 -6.90 19.51 -21.29
C LYS A 408 -5.99 20.70 -21.63
N GLY A 409 -6.07 21.18 -22.86
CA GLY A 409 -5.29 22.32 -23.34
C GLY A 409 -3.84 21.98 -23.72
N VAL A 410 -3.44 20.71 -23.68
CA VAL A 410 -2.13 20.24 -24.16
C VAL A 410 -2.34 19.42 -25.42
N ASN A 411 -1.86 19.93 -26.55
CA ASN A 411 -2.00 19.28 -27.87
C ASN A 411 -0.81 18.37 -28.22
N GLY A 412 0.23 18.36 -27.39
CA GLY A 412 1.44 17.54 -27.56
C GLY A 412 1.44 16.27 -26.70
N GLN A 413 2.40 15.39 -26.96
CA GLN A 413 2.62 14.20 -26.14
C GLN A 413 3.05 14.61 -24.73
N LEU A 414 2.31 14.14 -23.73
CA LEU A 414 2.61 14.38 -22.32
C LEU A 414 2.88 13.06 -21.62
N TYR A 415 4.11 12.81 -21.24
CA TYR A 415 4.45 11.63 -20.44
C TYR A 415 4.14 11.86 -18.97
N GLY A 416 3.77 10.81 -18.24
CA GLY A 416 3.48 10.90 -16.80
C GLY A 416 4.62 11.51 -15.98
N LYS A 417 5.87 11.35 -16.45
CA LYS A 417 7.07 11.95 -15.85
C LYS A 417 7.11 13.48 -15.90
N ALA A 418 6.30 14.09 -16.76
CA ALA A 418 6.30 15.54 -16.99
C ALA A 418 5.33 16.28 -16.05
N LEU A 419 4.61 15.57 -15.19
CA LEU A 419 3.81 16.19 -14.13
C LEU A 419 4.72 16.79 -13.07
N SER A 420 4.31 17.91 -12.49
CA SER A 420 5.02 18.52 -11.36
C SER A 420 4.84 17.70 -10.08
N ASP A 421 5.77 17.84 -9.13
CA ASP A 421 5.69 17.16 -7.83
C ASP A 421 4.38 17.47 -7.08
N GLY A 422 3.87 18.70 -7.22
CA GLY A 422 2.59 19.10 -6.64
C GLY A 422 1.39 18.40 -7.29
N GLU A 423 1.45 18.15 -8.61
CA GLU A 423 0.44 17.36 -9.30
C GLU A 423 0.52 15.89 -8.88
N HIS A 424 1.71 15.31 -8.78
CA HIS A 424 1.91 13.97 -8.23
C HIS A 424 1.33 13.85 -6.82
N GLN A 425 1.66 14.77 -5.92
CA GLN A 425 1.16 14.78 -4.55
C GLN A 425 -0.37 14.85 -4.49
N LEU A 426 -0.97 15.71 -5.31
CA LEU A 426 -2.43 15.83 -5.38
C LEU A 426 -3.08 14.56 -5.91
N LEU A 427 -2.48 13.94 -6.93
CA LEU A 427 -2.96 12.70 -7.53
C LEU A 427 -2.93 11.57 -6.51
N HIS A 428 -1.82 11.39 -5.79
CA HIS A 428 -1.72 10.41 -4.71
C HIS A 428 -2.76 10.63 -3.63
N THR A 429 -2.85 11.85 -3.11
CA THR A 429 -3.77 12.17 -2.02
C THR A 429 -5.21 11.92 -2.44
N SER A 430 -5.59 12.34 -3.66
CA SER A 430 -6.97 12.21 -4.16
C SER A 430 -7.33 10.77 -4.48
N ALA A 431 -6.42 10.03 -5.12
CA ALA A 431 -6.57 8.61 -5.44
C ALA A 431 -6.75 7.77 -4.17
N SER A 432 -5.82 7.92 -3.23
CA SER A 432 -5.85 7.19 -1.96
C SER A 432 -7.04 7.59 -1.10
N ALA A 433 -7.37 8.88 -1.04
CA ALA A 433 -8.53 9.37 -0.30
C ALA A 433 -9.83 8.76 -0.85
N CYS A 434 -10.08 8.83 -2.15
CA CYS A 434 -11.28 8.27 -2.74
C CYS A 434 -11.35 6.75 -2.56
N SER A 435 -10.26 6.02 -2.75
CA SER A 435 -10.23 4.57 -2.49
C SER A 435 -10.50 4.20 -1.02
N SER A 436 -10.11 5.06 -0.07
CA SER A 436 -10.38 4.87 1.37
C SER A 436 -11.74 5.38 1.83
N ALA A 437 -12.32 6.35 1.11
CA ALA A 437 -13.54 7.07 1.46
C ALA A 437 -14.80 6.42 0.89
N MET A 438 -14.69 5.34 0.10
CA MET A 438 -15.81 4.62 -0.52
C MET A 438 -16.59 3.72 0.47
N ASN A 439 -16.80 4.23 1.69
CA ASN A 439 -17.88 3.84 2.59
C ASN A 439 -19.14 4.68 2.19
N PRO A 440 -20.39 4.18 2.26
CA PRO A 440 -21.57 4.76 1.60
C PRO A 440 -21.86 6.25 1.88
N LEU A 441 -21.33 6.79 2.98
CA LEU A 441 -21.52 8.17 3.44
C LEU A 441 -20.91 9.22 2.50
N TYR A 442 -19.96 8.86 1.63
CA TYR A 442 -19.31 9.83 0.74
C TYR A 442 -20.18 10.33 -0.41
N SER A 443 -21.16 9.53 -0.83
CA SER A 443 -22.13 9.90 -1.87
C SER A 443 -22.96 11.15 -1.48
N SER A 444 -23.18 11.34 -0.17
CA SER A 444 -23.89 12.50 0.40
C SER A 444 -23.08 13.80 0.30
N TRP A 445 -21.75 13.75 0.40
CA TRP A 445 -20.93 14.96 0.41
C TRP A 445 -20.77 15.59 -0.99
N MET A 446 -20.66 14.78 -2.05
CA MET A 446 -20.54 15.29 -3.42
C MET A 446 -21.84 15.87 -3.97
N SER A 447 -23.01 15.46 -3.47
CA SER A 447 -24.29 16.05 -3.88
C SER A 447 -24.59 17.38 -3.17
N ARG A 448 -24.03 17.61 -1.98
CA ARG A 448 -24.35 18.77 -1.12
C ARG A 448 -23.51 20.02 -1.34
N LYS A 449 -22.50 20.00 -2.22
CA LYS A 449 -21.78 21.22 -2.66
C LYS A 449 -22.00 21.51 -4.14
N ARG A 450 -23.25 21.81 -4.49
CA ARG A 450 -23.56 22.78 -5.55
C ARG A 450 -23.61 24.16 -4.90
N ILE A 451 -22.50 24.89 -4.95
CA ILE A 451 -22.48 26.35 -5.02
C ILE A 451 -21.55 26.70 -6.18
#